data_AF-A0A6G4VBJ7-F1
#
_entry.id   AF-A0A6G4VBJ7-F1
#
_cell.length_a   1.000
_cell.length_b   1.000
_cell.length_c   1.000
_cell.angle_alpha   90.00
_cell.angle_beta   90.00
_cell.angle_gamma   90.00
#
_symmetry.space_group_name_H-M   'P 1'
#
loop_
_entity.id
_entity.type
_entity.pdbx_description
1 polymer ?
#
loop_
_entity_poly.entity_id
_entity_poly.type
_entity_poly.pdbx_seq_one_letter_code
_entity_poly.pdbx_strand_id
1 'polypeptide(L)'
;MSLKHLLQVPARSSAAVLTAGAAALSGVALAAPAQAAPFYVEISPQSAPGKAIADSVSGSGFGNVVLRTDSTANSQRWEMKQVANLGGSKLAFNYINKEGGCLDVANKSRVSGVKLVVAQCDGSFSQQWIRDFSVNTTFLETQNRNSGLFMTADSTTSGTELKQRVAVGSFGQFWSVFGADPQ
;
A
#
# COMPACT_ATOMS: atom_id res chain seq x y z
N MET A 1 -68.84 29.68 -65.55
CA MET A 1 -68.57 30.51 -64.35
C MET A 1 -67.63 29.71 -63.47
N SER A 2 -66.35 30.00 -63.22
CA SER A 2 -65.57 31.23 -63.28
C SER A 2 -64.14 30.94 -63.79
N LEU A 3 -63.55 31.94 -64.42
CA LEU A 3 -62.26 31.98 -65.12
C LEU A 3 -61.19 32.63 -64.21
N LYS A 4 -59.92 32.18 -64.28
CA LYS A 4 -58.66 32.97 -64.11
C LYS A 4 -57.45 32.00 -64.05
N HIS A 5 -56.62 31.88 -65.10
CA HIS A 5 -55.41 32.68 -65.43
C HIS A 5 -54.40 32.82 -64.27
N LEU A 6 -53.23 32.18 -64.35
CA LEU A 6 -51.93 32.75 -64.82
C LEU A 6 -50.72 31.95 -64.29
N LEU A 7 -49.71 31.80 -65.16
CA LEU A 7 -48.36 31.33 -64.87
C LEU A 7 -47.66 32.22 -63.82
N GLN A 8 -46.77 31.64 -63.00
CA GLN A 8 -45.40 32.12 -62.77
C GLN A 8 -44.54 31.09 -61.97
N VAL A 9 -43.25 31.12 -62.28
CA VAL A 9 -42.08 30.25 -61.95
C VAL A 9 -41.22 30.98 -60.86
N PRO A 10 -40.09 30.52 -60.24
CA PRO A 10 -39.33 29.23 -60.20
C PRO A 10 -38.84 28.73 -58.79
N ALA A 11 -38.08 27.62 -58.83
CA ALA A 11 -36.89 27.26 -58.01
C ALA A 11 -37.13 26.74 -56.56
N ARG A 12 -36.39 25.79 -55.98
CA ARG A 12 -35.02 25.26 -56.19
C ARG A 12 -34.92 23.75 -55.89
N SER A 13 -33.90 23.17 -56.53
CA SER A 13 -33.13 21.94 -56.34
C SER A 13 -33.37 21.03 -55.13
N SER A 14 -33.30 19.71 -55.36
CA SER A 14 -32.72 18.75 -54.41
C SER A 14 -32.28 17.43 -55.07
N ALA A 15 -31.16 16.92 -54.53
CA ALA A 15 -30.64 15.55 -54.55
C ALA A 15 -29.81 15.04 -55.75
N ALA A 16 -28.53 14.77 -55.48
CA ALA A 16 -27.96 13.43 -55.67
C ALA A 16 -26.78 13.21 -54.71
N VAL A 17 -26.88 12.11 -53.95
CA VAL A 17 -25.93 11.55 -52.97
C VAL A 17 -24.91 10.68 -53.70
N LEU A 18 -23.68 10.56 -53.17
CA LEU A 18 -22.90 9.29 -53.18
C LEU A 18 -21.71 9.33 -52.19
N THR A 19 -21.92 8.60 -51.07
CA THR A 19 -21.02 7.66 -50.37
C THR A 19 -19.63 8.07 -49.87
N ALA A 20 -19.48 8.03 -48.54
CA ALA A 20 -18.49 7.17 -47.87
C ALA A 20 -19.05 6.77 -46.49
N GLY A 21 -19.50 5.52 -46.37
CA GLY A 21 -19.94 4.97 -45.08
C GLY A 21 -18.74 4.56 -44.25
N ALA A 22 -18.37 5.37 -43.25
CA ALA A 22 -17.48 4.94 -42.18
C ALA A 22 -18.35 4.26 -41.11
N ALA A 23 -18.30 2.94 -41.02
CA ALA A 23 -18.86 2.22 -39.88
C ALA A 23 -18.01 2.52 -38.64
N ALA A 24 -18.46 3.45 -37.81
CA ALA A 24 -17.88 3.66 -36.49
C ALA A 24 -18.24 2.44 -35.62
N LEU A 25 -17.28 1.56 -35.37
CA LEU A 25 -17.37 0.60 -34.28
C LEU A 25 -17.35 1.41 -32.97
N SER A 26 -18.52 1.62 -32.37
CA SER A 26 -18.65 2.15 -31.02
C SER A 26 -18.02 1.16 -30.04
N GLY A 27 -16.72 1.30 -29.79
CA GLY A 27 -16.04 0.58 -28.73
C GLY A 27 -16.58 1.04 -27.39
N VAL A 28 -17.36 0.20 -26.72
CA VAL A 28 -17.70 0.41 -25.31
C VAL A 28 -16.41 0.20 -24.53
N ALA A 29 -15.75 1.29 -24.13
CA ALA A 29 -14.66 1.22 -23.18
C ALA A 29 -15.25 0.72 -21.85
N LEU A 30 -15.01 -0.55 -21.53
CA LEU A 30 -15.28 -1.07 -20.20
C LEU A 30 -14.35 -0.32 -19.24
N ALA A 31 -14.93 0.51 -18.37
CA ALA A 31 -14.17 1.13 -17.29
C ALA A 31 -13.53 0.01 -16.46
N ALA A 32 -12.20 0.09 -16.28
CA ALA A 32 -11.53 -0.79 -15.34
C ALA A 32 -12.18 -0.62 -13.96
N PRO A 33 -12.43 -1.71 -13.21
CA PRO A 33 -13.00 -1.58 -11.88
C PRO A 33 -12.10 -0.67 -11.05
N ALA A 34 -12.66 0.39 -10.48
CA ALA A 34 -11.93 1.24 -9.55
C ALA A 34 -11.50 0.38 -8.36
N GLN A 35 -10.21 0.05 -8.25
CA GLN A 35 -9.68 -0.53 -7.03
C GLN A 35 -9.86 0.49 -5.90
N ALA A 36 -10.45 0.06 -4.79
CA ALA A 36 -10.48 0.86 -3.57
C ALA A 36 -9.04 1.25 -3.21
N ALA A 37 -8.82 2.50 -2.81
CA ALA A 37 -7.52 2.94 -2.34
C ALA A 37 -7.06 2.04 -1.19
N PRO A 38 -5.77 1.65 -1.15
CA PRO A 38 -5.28 0.82 -0.06
C PRO A 38 -5.50 1.54 1.27
N PHE A 39 -5.98 0.81 2.27
CA PHE A 39 -6.00 1.30 3.64
C PHE A 39 -4.55 1.30 4.15
N TYR A 40 -4.11 2.44 4.65
CA TYR A 40 -2.79 2.55 5.27
C TYR A 40 -2.90 2.35 6.77
N VAL A 41 -1.87 1.74 7.33
CA VAL A 41 -1.69 1.57 8.76
C VAL A 41 -0.45 2.33 9.23
N GLU A 42 -0.45 2.65 10.50
CA GLU A 42 0.74 3.02 11.26
C GLU A 42 1.18 1.83 12.12
N ILE A 43 2.48 1.72 12.36
CA ILE A 43 3.08 0.66 13.18
C ILE A 43 3.89 1.33 14.29
N SER A 44 3.46 1.14 15.54
CA SER A 44 3.92 1.95 16.67
C SER A 44 4.33 1.04 17.83
N PRO A 45 5.51 1.25 18.44
CA PRO A 45 5.98 0.38 19.51
C PRO A 45 5.27 0.71 20.82
N GLN A 46 4.99 -0.32 21.63
CA GLN A 46 4.45 -0.13 22.98
C GLN A 46 5.41 0.68 23.86
N SER A 47 6.72 0.54 23.66
CA SER A 47 7.74 1.24 24.46
C SER A 47 7.87 2.73 24.19
N ALA A 48 7.30 3.26 23.08
CA ALA A 48 7.42 4.67 22.74
C ALA A 48 6.12 5.23 22.14
N PRO A 49 5.10 5.50 22.97
CA PRO A 49 3.88 6.16 22.52
C PRO A 49 4.17 7.47 21.77
N GLY A 50 3.42 7.76 20.70
CA GLY A 50 3.64 8.92 19.84
C GLY A 50 4.83 8.78 18.89
N LYS A 51 5.33 7.56 18.67
CA LYS A 51 6.30 7.24 17.63
C LYS A 51 5.79 6.15 16.72
N ALA A 52 6.21 6.21 15.46
CA ALA A 52 5.91 5.24 14.43
C ALA A 52 7.18 4.81 13.71
N ILE A 53 7.17 3.61 13.12
CA ILE A 53 8.22 3.21 12.18
C ILE A 53 8.08 4.03 10.89
N ALA A 54 9.22 4.43 10.34
CA ALA A 54 9.32 5.18 9.11
C ALA A 54 10.42 4.61 8.22
N ASP A 55 10.29 4.80 6.91
CA ASP A 55 11.49 4.85 6.08
C ASP A 55 12.33 6.07 6.47
N SER A 56 13.63 5.86 6.67
CA SER A 56 14.60 6.91 7.01
C SER A 56 14.83 7.90 5.87
N VAL A 57 14.61 7.49 4.61
CA VAL A 57 14.67 8.37 3.44
C VAL A 57 13.25 8.71 3.00
N SER A 58 13.03 9.94 2.56
CA SER A 58 11.77 10.36 1.93
C SER A 58 11.91 10.34 0.41
N GLY A 59 10.96 9.76 -0.32
CA GLY A 59 10.94 9.69 -1.79
C GLY A 59 11.25 8.29 -2.32
N SER A 60 11.58 8.16 -3.61
CA SER A 60 11.74 6.84 -4.28
C SER A 60 13.06 6.10 -3.97
N GLY A 61 13.72 6.45 -2.87
CA GLY A 61 14.90 5.75 -2.37
C GLY A 61 14.51 4.71 -1.32
N PHE A 62 15.32 3.67 -1.15
CA PHE A 62 15.12 2.67 -0.11
C PHE A 62 16.09 2.91 1.05
N GLY A 63 15.56 3.18 2.24
CA GLY A 63 16.36 3.48 3.43
C GLY A 63 16.32 2.39 4.50
N ASN A 64 16.90 2.72 5.66
CA ASN A 64 16.72 1.92 6.88
C ASN A 64 15.33 2.20 7.47
N VAL A 65 14.79 1.24 8.22
CA VAL A 65 13.56 1.45 8.97
C VAL A 65 13.92 2.00 10.35
N VAL A 66 13.33 3.14 10.71
CA VAL A 66 13.67 3.88 11.94
C VAL A 66 12.42 4.26 12.73
N LEU A 67 12.55 4.50 14.04
CA LEU A 67 11.53 5.20 14.80
C LEU A 67 11.56 6.70 14.51
N ARG A 68 10.40 7.31 14.33
CA ARG A 68 10.24 8.77 14.24
C ARG A 68 9.05 9.20 15.08
N THR A 69 9.02 10.48 15.49
CA THR A 69 7.81 11.08 16.04
C THR A 69 6.67 10.87 15.05
N ASP A 70 5.54 10.40 15.55
CA ASP A 70 4.37 10.14 14.73
C ASP A 70 3.90 11.43 14.02
N SER A 71 3.47 11.28 12.76
CA SER A 71 3.07 12.35 11.87
C SER A 71 2.24 11.80 10.70
N THR A 72 1.78 12.69 9.82
CA THR A 72 1.06 12.32 8.59
C THR A 72 1.97 12.01 7.39
N ALA A 73 3.28 11.86 7.61
CA ALA A 73 4.25 11.61 6.55
C ALA A 73 4.02 10.27 5.83
N ASN A 74 4.17 10.25 4.50
CA ASN A 74 4.01 9.05 3.69
C ASN A 74 5.00 7.95 4.08
N SER A 75 6.23 8.30 4.46
CA SER A 75 7.24 7.35 4.97
C SER A 75 6.80 6.58 6.21
N GLN A 76 5.75 7.01 6.93
CA GLN A 76 5.16 6.31 8.09
C GLN A 76 3.86 5.56 7.75
N ARG A 77 3.41 5.60 6.50
CA ARG A 77 2.18 4.95 6.05
C ARG A 77 2.53 3.63 5.38
N TRP A 78 1.95 2.55 5.88
CA TRP A 78 2.23 1.20 5.39
C TRP A 78 0.94 0.54 4.94
N GLU A 79 0.89 -0.04 3.74
CA GLU A 79 -0.15 -1.00 3.39
C GLU A 79 0.16 -2.32 4.10
N MET A 80 -0.80 -2.83 4.87
CA MET A 80 -0.69 -4.14 5.52
C MET A 80 -1.39 -5.19 4.65
N LYS A 81 -0.61 -5.84 3.78
CA LYS A 81 -1.13 -6.83 2.82
C LYS A 81 -0.96 -8.24 3.36
N GLN A 82 -2.05 -8.95 3.62
CA GLN A 82 -1.98 -10.37 4.00
C GLN A 82 -1.47 -11.20 2.82
N VAL A 83 -0.46 -12.04 3.07
CA VAL A 83 0.19 -12.88 2.05
C VAL A 83 0.08 -14.38 2.34
N ALA A 84 -0.19 -14.78 3.58
CA ALA A 84 -0.47 -16.17 3.91
C ALA A 84 -1.31 -16.31 5.18
N ASN A 85 -2.12 -17.37 5.24
CA ASN A 85 -2.67 -17.90 6.48
C ASN A 85 -1.81 -19.09 6.90
N LEU A 86 -1.26 -19.05 8.11
CA LEU A 86 -0.34 -20.08 8.62
C LEU A 86 -1.05 -21.10 9.53
N GLY A 87 -2.37 -21.02 9.66
CA GLY A 87 -3.17 -21.84 10.54
C GLY A 87 -3.35 -21.25 11.94
N GLY A 88 -4.42 -21.67 12.62
CA GLY A 88 -4.83 -21.10 13.89
C GLY A 88 -5.08 -19.59 13.75
N SER A 89 -4.51 -18.81 14.66
CA SER A 89 -4.61 -17.34 14.67
C SER A 89 -3.41 -16.63 14.05
N LYS A 90 -2.54 -17.34 13.30
CA LYS A 90 -1.30 -16.78 12.74
C LYS A 90 -1.47 -16.39 11.27
N LEU A 91 -1.20 -15.12 10.96
CA LEU A 91 -1.24 -14.58 9.61
C LEU A 91 0.11 -13.95 9.26
N ALA A 92 0.52 -14.06 7.99
CA ALA A 92 1.72 -13.38 7.48
C ALA A 92 1.32 -12.21 6.57
N PHE A 93 2.04 -11.10 6.71
CA PHE A 93 1.80 -9.86 5.98
C PHE A 93 3.07 -9.33 5.32
N ASN A 94 2.91 -8.68 4.17
CA ASN A 94 3.87 -7.69 3.72
C ASN A 94 3.43 -6.32 4.25
N TYR A 95 4.39 -5.55 4.76
CA TYR A 95 4.19 -4.13 5.05
C TYR A 95 4.84 -3.34 3.93
N ILE A 96 4.04 -2.68 3.10
CA ILE A 96 4.49 -1.95 1.91
C ILE A 96 4.45 -0.46 2.24
N ASN A 97 5.58 0.24 2.16
CA ASN A 97 5.59 1.67 2.43
C ASN A 97 4.80 2.41 1.34
N LYS A 98 4.07 3.47 1.71
CA LYS A 98 3.33 4.30 0.76
C LYS A 98 4.25 4.97 -0.28
N GLU A 99 5.50 5.22 0.06
CA GLU A 99 6.53 5.75 -0.86
C GLU A 99 7.14 4.64 -1.76
N GLY A 100 6.81 3.38 -1.49
CA GLY A 100 7.24 2.20 -2.24
C GLY A 100 8.13 1.26 -1.42
N GLY A 101 8.23 0.02 -1.88
CA GLY A 101 9.06 -1.00 -1.22
C GLY A 101 8.41 -1.63 0.01
N CYS A 102 9.03 -2.71 0.48
CA CYS A 102 8.56 -3.58 1.54
C CYS A 102 9.48 -3.50 2.75
N LEU A 103 8.91 -3.61 3.96
CA LEU A 103 9.65 -3.83 5.18
C LEU A 103 10.41 -5.16 5.10
N ASP A 104 11.74 -5.10 5.09
CA ASP A 104 12.63 -6.22 4.84
C ASP A 104 13.71 -6.33 5.92
N VAL A 105 14.24 -7.52 6.08
CA VAL A 105 15.47 -7.77 6.83
C VAL A 105 16.65 -7.62 5.88
N ALA A 106 17.61 -6.77 6.23
CA ALA A 106 18.77 -6.53 5.38
C ALA A 106 19.47 -7.83 4.98
N ASN A 107 19.72 -7.98 3.67
CA ASN A 107 20.35 -9.15 3.06
C ASN A 107 19.65 -10.49 3.35
N LYS A 108 18.35 -10.47 3.70
CA LYS A 108 17.57 -11.68 4.06
C LYS A 108 18.20 -12.47 5.22
N SER A 109 18.98 -11.78 6.05
CA SER A 109 19.77 -12.42 7.11
C SER A 109 18.87 -13.10 8.13
N ARG A 110 19.37 -14.16 8.77
CA ARG A 110 18.73 -14.81 9.91
C ARG A 110 19.43 -14.51 11.24
N VAL A 111 20.37 -13.56 11.23
CA VAL A 111 21.18 -13.19 12.39
C VAL A 111 20.51 -12.10 13.22
N SER A 112 20.51 -12.28 14.55
CA SER A 112 20.02 -11.29 15.52
C SER A 112 20.85 -10.01 15.49
N GLY A 113 20.19 -8.87 15.62
CA GLY A 113 20.80 -7.53 15.57
C GLY A 113 20.95 -6.95 14.16
N VAL A 114 20.58 -7.70 13.11
CA VAL A 114 20.56 -7.15 11.76
C VAL A 114 19.41 -6.16 11.62
N LYS A 115 19.71 -5.01 11.03
CA LYS A 115 18.75 -3.93 10.80
C LYS A 115 17.65 -4.30 9.81
N LEU A 116 16.52 -3.62 9.96
CA LEU A 116 15.44 -3.64 8.99
C LEU A 116 15.62 -2.48 8.00
N VAL A 117 15.21 -2.72 6.77
CA VAL A 117 15.30 -1.78 5.65
C VAL A 117 13.97 -1.75 4.91
N VAL A 118 13.77 -0.71 4.11
CA VAL A 118 12.83 -0.77 3.01
C VAL A 118 13.58 -1.31 1.80
N ALA A 119 12.98 -2.21 1.03
CA ALA A 119 13.60 -2.77 -0.17
C ALA A 119 12.55 -3.02 -1.25
N GLN A 120 12.98 -3.22 -2.49
CA GLN A 120 12.06 -3.63 -3.55
C GLN A 120 11.30 -4.90 -3.14
N CYS A 121 9.98 -4.86 -3.24
CA CYS A 121 9.15 -6.01 -2.92
C CYS A 121 9.47 -7.18 -3.87
N ASP A 122 9.97 -8.29 -3.33
CA ASP A 122 10.38 -9.48 -4.09
C ASP A 122 9.63 -10.75 -3.65
N GLY A 123 8.75 -10.62 -2.65
CA GLY A 123 7.93 -11.72 -2.14
C GLY A 123 8.69 -12.72 -1.27
N SER A 124 9.98 -12.50 -1.00
CA SER A 124 10.78 -13.37 -0.15
C SER A 124 10.27 -13.39 1.29
N PHE A 125 10.55 -14.47 2.01
CA PHE A 125 10.12 -14.59 3.41
C PHE A 125 10.77 -13.57 4.35
N SER A 126 11.85 -12.89 3.94
CA SER A 126 12.43 -11.80 4.74
C SER A 126 11.57 -10.52 4.71
N GLN A 127 10.64 -10.42 3.77
CA GLN A 127 9.67 -9.33 3.65
C GLN A 127 8.29 -9.68 4.25
N GLN A 128 8.17 -10.88 4.81
CA GLN A 128 6.91 -11.39 5.35
C GLN A 128 6.97 -11.44 6.87
N TRP A 129 5.97 -10.85 7.50
CA TRP A 129 5.91 -10.63 8.94
C TRP A 129 4.68 -11.31 9.52
N ILE A 130 4.92 -12.24 10.43
CA ILE A 130 3.94 -13.05 11.12
C ILE A 130 3.44 -12.30 12.35
N ARG A 131 2.12 -12.27 12.50
CA ARG A 131 1.45 -11.86 13.74
C ARG A 131 0.52 -12.96 14.21
N ASP A 132 0.53 -13.21 15.52
CA ASP A 132 -0.29 -14.22 16.20
C ASP A 132 -1.42 -13.53 16.96
N PHE A 133 -2.65 -13.69 16.46
CA PHE A 133 -3.86 -13.09 17.03
C PHE A 133 -4.56 -14.03 18.03
N SER A 134 -3.89 -15.05 18.56
CA SER A 134 -4.47 -15.93 19.59
C SER A 134 -4.69 -15.21 20.92
N VAL A 135 -3.99 -14.09 21.13
CA VAL A 135 -4.18 -13.19 22.26
C VAL A 135 -4.92 -11.93 21.82
N ASN A 136 -6.01 -11.59 22.52
CA ASN A 136 -6.78 -10.37 22.24
C ASN A 136 -6.12 -9.17 22.94
N THR A 137 -5.05 -8.64 22.35
CA THR A 137 -4.33 -7.46 22.83
C THR A 137 -4.02 -6.50 21.68
N THR A 138 -3.93 -5.22 22.00
CA THR A 138 -3.57 -4.14 21.07
C THR A 138 -2.16 -4.30 20.52
N PHE A 139 -1.23 -4.78 21.35
CA PHE A 139 0.18 -4.88 21.00
C PHE A 139 0.58 -6.34 20.82
N LEU A 140 1.06 -6.69 19.62
CA LEU A 140 1.55 -8.02 19.30
C LEU A 140 3.01 -7.96 18.88
N GLU A 141 3.70 -9.05 19.12
CA GLU A 141 4.99 -9.28 18.48
C GLU A 141 4.82 -9.41 16.96
N THR A 142 5.85 -8.98 16.23
CA THR A 142 5.88 -9.04 14.76
C THR A 142 7.14 -9.80 14.34
N GLN A 143 6.95 -11.07 13.99
CA GLN A 143 8.03 -12.04 13.74
C GLN A 143 8.33 -12.13 12.24
N ASN A 144 9.60 -12.06 11.85
CA ASN A 144 10.00 -12.29 10.47
C ASN A 144 9.84 -13.77 10.09
N ARG A 145 9.17 -14.05 8.97
CA ARG A 145 8.89 -15.42 8.52
C ARG A 145 10.15 -16.18 8.11
N ASN A 146 11.19 -15.50 7.61
CA ASN A 146 12.43 -16.16 7.19
C ASN A 146 13.34 -16.54 8.36
N SER A 147 13.46 -15.68 9.37
CA SER A 147 14.42 -15.86 10.47
C SER A 147 13.81 -16.38 11.76
N GLY A 148 12.51 -16.18 11.99
CA GLY A 148 11.86 -16.41 13.27
C GLY A 148 12.20 -15.36 14.34
N LEU A 149 12.92 -14.31 13.97
CA LEU A 149 13.30 -13.20 14.85
C LEU A 149 12.28 -12.06 14.79
N PHE A 150 12.27 -11.21 15.81
CA PHE A 150 11.23 -10.21 16.05
C PHE A 150 11.70 -8.81 15.72
N MET A 151 10.84 -8.03 15.07
CA MET A 151 11.02 -6.61 14.89
C MET A 151 11.18 -5.92 16.25
N THR A 152 12.29 -5.21 16.43
CA THR A 152 12.71 -4.66 17.72
C THR A 152 13.19 -3.23 17.56
N ALA A 153 12.66 -2.34 18.41
CA ALA A 153 13.26 -1.04 18.70
C ALA A 153 14.10 -1.12 19.99
N ASP A 154 15.42 -0.94 19.87
CA ASP A 154 16.35 -1.02 21.00
C ASP A 154 16.32 0.23 21.92
N SER A 155 15.73 1.32 21.43
CA SER A 155 15.64 2.61 22.11
C SER A 155 14.34 3.29 21.72
N THR A 156 13.89 4.24 22.55
CA THR A 156 12.71 5.06 22.29
C THR A 156 13.06 6.36 21.56
N THR A 157 14.33 6.64 21.27
CA THR A 157 14.76 7.88 20.61
C THR A 157 14.37 7.93 19.12
N SER A 158 13.94 9.08 18.62
CA SER A 158 13.75 9.27 17.17
C SER A 158 15.07 9.07 16.42
N GLY A 159 15.04 8.38 15.29
CA GLY A 159 16.20 7.95 14.53
C GLY A 159 16.74 6.58 14.92
N THR A 160 16.19 5.92 15.95
CA THR A 160 16.57 4.54 16.30
C THR A 160 16.27 3.60 15.14
N GLU A 161 17.30 2.93 14.61
CA GLU A 161 17.13 1.88 13.62
C GLU A 161 16.48 0.64 14.22
N LEU A 162 15.48 0.12 13.52
CA LEU A 162 14.85 -1.15 13.87
C LEU A 162 15.75 -2.32 13.46
N LYS A 163 15.71 -3.38 14.26
CA LYS A 163 16.46 -4.62 14.02
C LYS A 163 15.55 -5.82 14.19
N GLN A 164 15.97 -6.97 13.67
CA GLN A 164 15.44 -8.25 14.11
C GLN A 164 16.23 -8.76 15.32
N ARG A 165 15.57 -9.28 16.36
CA ARG A 165 16.23 -9.89 17.52
C ARG A 165 15.47 -11.11 18.01
N VAL A 166 16.13 -11.92 18.84
CA VAL A 166 15.45 -12.97 19.60
C VAL A 166 14.37 -12.35 20.49
N ALA A 167 13.31 -13.11 20.82
CA ALA A 167 12.33 -12.65 21.79
C ALA A 167 13.02 -12.41 23.14
N VAL A 168 12.97 -11.18 23.62
CA VAL A 168 13.48 -10.77 24.93
C VAL A 168 12.36 -10.25 25.84
N GLY A 169 11.10 -10.27 25.37
CA GLY A 169 9.93 -9.85 26.15
C GLY A 169 9.91 -8.36 26.48
N SER A 170 10.69 -7.53 25.77
CA SER A 170 10.72 -6.08 26.00
C SER A 170 9.58 -5.40 25.26
N PHE A 171 9.06 -4.30 25.80
CA PHE A 171 8.02 -3.49 25.13
C PHE A 171 8.45 -2.93 23.76
N GLY A 172 9.75 -2.94 23.45
CA GLY A 172 10.28 -2.59 22.12
C GLY A 172 10.04 -3.65 21.05
N GLN A 173 9.46 -4.80 21.40
CA GLN A 173 9.09 -5.89 20.48
C GLN A 173 7.58 -6.04 20.29
N PHE A 174 6.78 -5.25 21.02
CA PHE A 174 5.33 -5.28 20.95
C PHE A 174 4.83 -4.05 20.19
N TRP A 175 4.02 -4.29 19.16
CA TRP A 175 3.63 -3.28 18.18
C TRP A 175 2.11 -3.20 18.05
N SER A 176 1.57 -1.99 18.14
CA SER A 176 0.24 -1.71 17.65
C SER A 176 0.30 -1.49 16.15
N VAL A 177 -0.72 -1.97 15.45
CA VAL A 177 -0.93 -1.67 14.04
C VAL A 177 -2.38 -1.26 13.87
N PHE A 178 -2.59 0.01 13.54
CA PHE A 178 -3.92 0.62 13.50
C PHE A 178 -4.09 1.44 12.23
N GLY A 179 -5.33 1.69 11.84
CA GLY A 179 -5.63 2.51 10.66
C GLY A 179 -4.98 3.87 10.82
N ALA A 180 -4.16 4.25 9.85
CA ALA A 180 -3.58 5.58 9.84
C ALA A 180 -4.65 6.59 9.40
N ASP A 181 -4.62 7.79 9.98
CA ASP A 181 -5.58 8.84 9.64
C ASP A 181 -5.64 9.04 8.12
N PRO A 182 -6.85 9.06 7.52
CA PRO A 182 -7.01 9.37 6.11
C PRO A 182 -6.51 10.80 5.86
N GLN A 183 -5.74 10.95 4.79
CA GLN A 183 -5.33 12.26 4.27
C GLN A 183 -6.55 13.03 3.75
#